data_AF-A0A4U9XI94-F1
#
_entry.id   AF-A0A4U9XI94-F1
#
_cell.length_a   1.000
_cell.length_b   1.000
_cell.length_c   1.000
_cell.angle_alpha   90.00
_cell.angle_beta   90.00
_cell.angle_gamma   90.00
#
_symmetry.space_group_name_H-M   'P 1'
#
loop_
_entity.id
_entity.type
_entity.pdbx_description
1 polymer ?
#
loop_
_entity_poly.entity_id
_entity_poly.type
_entity_poly.pdbx_seq_one_letter_code
_entity_poly.pdbx_strand_id
1 'polypeptide(L)'
;MKLEREFPNLYSSFIDIKNKYNKSKNIYRKLCTRGASKLKNEYTYLFGPNYDSRKLQLDIPQRMRLDESSIQDLLTTFYKKKLPSTSMVDYRFENINKFIEATNSILEYEIAKVTLIEFMSLDVQNWVREGIHFHKNEQKCAFCGNILSKERLNHLEEFFDENIKKFEKRIVIALDIIGEYKNKVNSFKEIDEQLFYPQIKEKIKALNITLLEYINSTNQILDFLSEKLYERKIDIFNVKERIYVNPSINTEKLLMNIKLFVI
;
A
#
# COMPACT_ATOMS: atom_id res chain seq x y z
N MET A 1 3.38 3.63 -92.59
CA MET A 1 2.37 2.56 -92.42
C MET A 1 1.82 2.65 -91.00
N LYS A 2 0.48 2.66 -90.88
CA LYS A 2 -0.34 3.07 -89.73
C LYS A 2 0.18 2.67 -88.33
N LEU A 3 0.35 3.65 -87.46
CA LEU A 3 0.32 3.48 -86.00
C LEU A 3 -1.14 3.69 -85.54
N GLU A 4 -2.00 2.72 -85.80
CA GLU A 4 -3.27 2.61 -85.07
C GLU A 4 -2.94 2.07 -83.67
N ARG A 5 -2.54 2.97 -82.77
CA ARG A 5 -2.60 2.67 -81.33
C ARG A 5 -4.06 2.71 -80.96
N GLU A 6 -4.68 1.55 -80.79
CA GLU A 6 -5.97 1.38 -80.12
C GLU A 6 -5.86 1.93 -78.70
N PHE A 7 -6.09 3.22 -78.52
CA PHE A 7 -6.40 3.76 -77.21
C PHE A 7 -7.77 3.20 -76.86
N PRO A 8 -7.91 2.38 -75.80
CA PRO A 8 -9.24 1.92 -75.38
C PRO A 8 -10.10 3.15 -75.17
N ASN A 9 -11.27 3.18 -75.82
CA ASN A 9 -12.19 4.31 -75.77
C ASN A 9 -12.36 4.75 -74.31
N LEU A 10 -11.89 5.96 -73.98
CA LEU A 10 -11.95 6.53 -72.63
C LEU A 10 -13.36 6.45 -72.05
N TYR A 11 -14.39 6.55 -72.90
CA TYR A 11 -15.78 6.37 -72.52
C TYR A 11 -16.09 4.93 -72.07
N SER A 12 -15.61 3.90 -72.79
CA SER A 12 -15.77 2.49 -72.39
C SER A 12 -15.10 2.21 -71.05
N SER A 13 -13.87 2.70 -70.87
CA SER A 13 -13.14 2.56 -69.60
C SER A 13 -13.87 3.24 -68.44
N PHE A 14 -14.42 4.45 -68.67
CA PHE A 14 -15.25 5.15 -67.69
C PHE A 14 -16.51 4.36 -67.31
N ILE A 15 -17.22 3.79 -68.29
CA ILE A 15 -18.41 2.96 -68.05
C ILE A 15 -18.04 1.71 -67.26
N ASP A 16 -16.94 1.05 -67.57
CA ASP A 16 -16.46 -0.13 -66.84
C ASP A 16 -16.11 0.19 -65.39
N ILE A 17 -15.40 1.30 -65.14
CA ILE A 17 -15.09 1.77 -63.79
C ILE A 17 -16.37 2.12 -63.02
N LYS A 18 -17.32 2.81 -63.66
CA LYS A 18 -18.62 3.17 -63.08
C LYS A 18 -19.42 1.91 -62.72
N ASN A 19 -19.42 0.89 -63.57
CA ASN A 19 -20.08 -0.39 -63.33
C ASN A 19 -19.43 -1.15 -62.17
N LYS A 20 -18.09 -1.22 -62.13
CA LYS A 20 -17.34 -1.80 -61.00
C LYS A 20 -17.65 -1.08 -59.70
N TYR A 21 -17.63 0.25 -59.69
CA TYR A 21 -17.97 1.05 -58.52
C TYR A 21 -19.42 0.77 -58.05
N ASN A 22 -20.39 0.78 -58.96
CA ASN A 22 -21.79 0.49 -58.63
C ASN A 22 -21.97 -0.92 -58.07
N LYS A 23 -21.27 -1.91 -58.63
CA LYS A 23 -21.26 -3.29 -58.13
C LYS A 23 -20.71 -3.36 -56.70
N SER A 24 -19.55 -2.75 -56.45
CA SER A 24 -18.95 -2.68 -55.10
C SER A 24 -19.84 -1.93 -54.10
N LYS A 25 -20.45 -0.82 -54.52
CA LYS A 25 -21.41 -0.05 -53.71
C LYS A 25 -22.64 -0.87 -53.34
N ASN A 26 -23.15 -1.68 -54.27
CA ASN A 26 -24.29 -2.57 -54.01
C ASN A 26 -23.90 -3.70 -53.05
N ILE A 27 -22.73 -4.31 -53.23
CA ILE A 27 -22.20 -5.33 -52.30
C ILE A 27 -22.08 -4.75 -50.89
N TYR A 28 -21.46 -3.58 -50.75
CA TYR A 28 -21.31 -2.89 -49.47
C TYR A 28 -22.68 -2.64 -48.80
N ARG A 29 -23.66 -2.11 -49.54
CA ARG A 29 -25.03 -1.91 -49.04
C ARG A 29 -25.65 -3.21 -48.53
N LYS A 30 -25.56 -4.29 -49.31
CA LYS A 30 -26.09 -5.61 -48.92
C LYS A 30 -25.42 -6.14 -47.65
N LEU A 31 -24.10 -5.96 -47.51
CA LEU A 31 -23.36 -6.35 -46.30
C LEU A 31 -23.81 -5.54 -45.08
N CYS A 32 -23.93 -4.22 -45.19
CA CYS A 32 -24.42 -3.37 -44.09
C CYS A 32 -25.85 -3.74 -43.70
N THR A 33 -26.75 -3.99 -44.66
CA THR A 33 -28.13 -4.39 -44.35
C THR A 33 -28.20 -5.74 -43.63
N ARG A 34 -27.42 -6.73 -44.09
CA ARG A 34 -27.35 -8.05 -43.44
C ARG A 34 -26.72 -7.97 -42.05
N GLY A 35 -25.60 -7.27 -41.92
CA GLY A 35 -24.91 -7.05 -40.65
C GLY A 35 -25.81 -6.36 -39.62
N ALA A 36 -26.48 -5.27 -40.03
CA ALA A 36 -27.40 -4.56 -39.15
C ALA A 36 -28.60 -5.43 -38.73
N SER A 37 -29.16 -6.22 -39.66
CA SER A 37 -30.23 -7.16 -39.33
C SER A 37 -29.78 -8.22 -38.34
N LYS A 38 -28.57 -8.76 -38.50
CA LYS A 38 -27.98 -9.73 -37.58
C LYS A 38 -27.82 -9.13 -36.18
N LEU A 39 -27.18 -7.96 -36.08
CA LEU A 39 -26.99 -7.27 -34.80
C LEU A 39 -28.32 -6.92 -34.12
N LYS A 40 -29.29 -6.43 -34.89
CA LYS A 40 -30.64 -6.11 -34.40
C LYS A 40 -31.37 -7.32 -33.85
N ASN A 41 -31.27 -8.48 -34.49
CA ASN A 41 -32.06 -9.67 -34.13
C ASN A 41 -31.36 -10.54 -33.07
N GLU A 42 -30.05 -10.72 -33.15
CA GLU A 42 -29.30 -11.57 -32.20
C GLU A 42 -28.87 -10.79 -30.95
N TYR A 43 -28.67 -9.47 -31.05
CA TYR A 43 -28.15 -8.61 -29.98
C TYR A 43 -29.07 -7.40 -29.73
N THR A 44 -30.39 -7.60 -29.82
CA THR A 44 -31.40 -6.56 -29.60
C THR A 44 -31.20 -5.81 -28.28
N TYR A 45 -30.74 -6.50 -27.23
CA TYR A 45 -30.49 -5.91 -25.91
C TYR A 45 -29.37 -4.84 -25.91
N LEU A 46 -28.43 -4.88 -26.87
CA LEU A 46 -27.36 -3.89 -27.01
C LEU A 46 -27.71 -2.77 -27.99
N PHE A 47 -28.26 -3.12 -29.14
CA PHE A 47 -28.44 -2.18 -30.27
C PHE A 47 -29.87 -1.63 -30.39
N GLY A 48 -30.82 -2.26 -29.72
CA GLY A 48 -32.24 -1.94 -29.77
C GLY A 48 -32.96 -2.48 -31.02
N PRO A 49 -34.31 -2.47 -31.01
CA PRO A 49 -35.13 -3.03 -32.09
C PRO A 49 -35.09 -2.18 -33.37
N ASN A 50 -34.58 -0.95 -33.30
CA ASN A 50 -34.52 0.02 -34.40
C ASN A 50 -33.09 0.20 -34.95
N TYR A 51 -32.22 -0.79 -34.78
CA TYR A 51 -30.89 -0.77 -35.36
C TYR A 51 -30.93 -1.09 -36.86
N ASP A 52 -30.34 -0.23 -37.68
CA ASP A 52 -30.43 -0.30 -39.15
C ASP A 52 -29.06 -0.12 -39.82
N SER A 53 -29.06 -0.22 -41.15
CA SER A 53 -27.84 -0.15 -41.95
C SER A 53 -27.14 1.22 -41.90
N ARG A 54 -27.86 2.31 -41.59
CA ARG A 54 -27.28 3.66 -41.47
C ARG A 54 -26.50 3.77 -40.17
N LYS A 55 -27.07 3.26 -39.07
CA LYS A 55 -26.37 3.22 -37.77
C LYS A 55 -25.10 2.37 -37.84
N LEU A 56 -25.18 1.18 -38.45
CA LEU A 56 -23.98 0.34 -38.65
C LEU A 56 -22.89 1.06 -39.48
N GLN A 57 -23.27 1.84 -40.49
CA GLN A 57 -22.29 2.61 -41.27
C GLN A 57 -21.61 3.71 -40.46
N LEU A 58 -22.27 4.28 -39.43
CA LEU A 58 -21.68 5.23 -38.50
C LEU A 58 -20.77 4.55 -37.47
N ASP A 59 -21.09 3.32 -37.10
CA ASP A 59 -20.32 2.54 -36.11
C ASP A 59 -19.06 1.91 -36.71
N ILE A 60 -19.09 1.52 -38.00
CA ILE A 60 -17.94 0.90 -38.68
C ILE A 60 -16.65 1.73 -38.57
N PRO A 61 -16.65 3.07 -38.77
CA PRO A 61 -15.47 3.90 -38.56
C PRO A 61 -15.01 3.94 -37.09
N GLN A 62 -15.93 3.84 -36.14
CA GLN A 62 -15.65 3.85 -34.69
C GLN A 62 -15.25 2.48 -34.15
N ARG A 63 -15.15 1.46 -35.02
CA ARG A 63 -14.82 0.10 -34.59
C ARG A 63 -13.45 0.08 -33.91
N MET A 64 -13.43 -0.26 -32.64
CA MET A 64 -12.20 -0.63 -31.96
C MET A 64 -12.00 -2.13 -32.18
N ARG A 65 -10.95 -2.51 -32.90
CA ARG A 65 -10.59 -3.92 -33.02
C ARG A 65 -10.01 -4.35 -31.68
N LEU A 66 -10.76 -5.14 -30.94
CA LEU A 66 -10.24 -5.86 -29.79
C LEU A 66 -9.28 -6.93 -30.28
N ASP A 67 -8.16 -7.09 -29.59
CA ASP A 67 -7.26 -8.22 -29.81
C ASP A 67 -7.90 -9.52 -29.28
N GLU A 68 -7.36 -10.66 -29.70
CA GLU A 68 -7.91 -11.98 -29.34
C GLU A 68 -7.90 -12.23 -27.82
N SER A 69 -6.92 -11.68 -27.07
CA SER A 69 -6.86 -11.83 -25.61
C SER A 69 -7.97 -11.03 -24.92
N SER A 70 -8.19 -9.77 -25.34
CA SER A 70 -9.29 -8.94 -24.85
C SER A 70 -10.67 -9.57 -25.11
N ILE A 71 -10.84 -10.21 -26.27
CA ILE A 71 -12.08 -10.93 -26.61
C ILE A 71 -12.28 -12.10 -25.64
N GLN A 72 -11.24 -12.90 -25.38
CA GLN A 72 -11.32 -14.02 -24.45
C GLN A 72 -11.65 -13.57 -23.02
N ASP A 73 -11.05 -12.49 -22.53
CA ASP A 73 -11.34 -11.95 -21.19
C ASP A 73 -12.79 -11.46 -21.05
N LEU A 74 -13.30 -10.77 -22.09
CA LEU A 74 -14.68 -10.29 -22.12
C LEU A 74 -15.69 -11.44 -22.23
N LEU A 75 -15.43 -12.45 -23.06
CA LEU A 75 -16.27 -13.65 -23.16
C LEU A 75 -16.24 -14.43 -21.84
N THR A 76 -15.07 -14.57 -21.22
CA THR A 76 -14.91 -15.20 -19.91
C THR A 76 -15.73 -14.46 -18.86
N THR A 77 -15.74 -13.13 -18.88
CA THR A 77 -16.56 -12.30 -17.97
C THR A 77 -18.05 -12.44 -18.27
N PHE A 78 -18.45 -12.46 -19.54
CA PHE A 78 -19.83 -12.56 -19.98
C PHE A 78 -20.47 -13.92 -19.63
N TYR A 79 -19.71 -15.01 -19.77
CA TYR A 79 -20.19 -16.37 -19.49
C TYR A 79 -20.00 -16.84 -18.05
N LYS A 80 -19.17 -16.17 -17.24
CA LYS A 80 -19.03 -16.50 -15.82
C LYS A 80 -20.27 -16.07 -15.03
N LYS A 81 -20.73 -16.93 -14.12
CA LYS A 81 -21.69 -16.54 -13.07
C LYS A 81 -21.12 -15.37 -12.28
N LYS A 82 -22.01 -14.46 -11.88
CA LYS A 82 -21.71 -13.34 -10.97
C LYS A 82 -20.80 -13.84 -9.85
N LEU A 83 -19.62 -13.23 -9.71
CA LEU A 83 -18.69 -13.54 -8.63
C LEU A 83 -19.42 -13.33 -7.28
N PRO A 84 -19.11 -14.16 -6.26
CA PRO A 84 -19.69 -13.98 -4.94
C PRO A 84 -19.35 -12.59 -4.41
N SER A 85 -20.27 -11.99 -3.66
CA SER A 85 -19.97 -10.75 -2.95
C SER A 85 -18.94 -11.06 -1.87
N THR A 86 -17.79 -10.41 -1.92
CA THR A 86 -16.70 -10.67 -0.98
C THR A 86 -16.72 -9.64 0.12
N SER A 87 -16.35 -10.07 1.34
CA SER A 87 -16.19 -9.18 2.47
C SER A 87 -14.93 -8.33 2.29
N MET A 88 -15.07 -7.03 2.52
CA MET A 88 -13.98 -6.07 2.49
C MET A 88 -12.88 -6.44 3.49
N VAL A 89 -11.63 -6.46 3.03
CA VAL A 89 -10.48 -6.55 3.93
C VAL A 89 -10.22 -5.14 4.48
N ASP A 90 -10.38 -4.94 5.79
CA ASP A 90 -10.18 -3.65 6.45
C ASP A 90 -8.69 -3.44 6.76
N TYR A 91 -7.98 -2.75 5.86
CA TYR A 91 -6.61 -2.31 6.10
C TYR A 91 -6.59 -0.94 6.78
N ARG A 92 -6.18 -0.91 8.06
CA ARG A 92 -6.04 0.32 8.83
C ARG A 92 -4.57 0.71 8.98
N PHE A 93 -4.12 1.55 8.07
CA PHE A 93 -2.77 2.12 8.09
C PHE A 93 -2.70 3.30 9.07
N GLU A 94 -1.67 3.33 9.89
CA GLU A 94 -1.36 4.45 10.76
C GLU A 94 -0.26 5.32 10.14
N ASN A 95 -0.21 6.58 10.55
CA ASN A 95 0.82 7.51 10.12
C ASN A 95 2.13 7.19 10.86
N ILE A 96 3.08 6.59 10.14
CA ILE A 96 4.38 6.20 10.68
C ILE A 96 5.18 7.38 11.25
N ASN A 97 4.95 8.61 10.76
CA ASN A 97 5.60 9.80 11.29
C ASN A 97 5.26 10.05 12.76
N LYS A 98 4.07 9.64 13.23
CA LYS A 98 3.71 9.75 14.65
C LYS A 98 4.63 8.91 15.54
N PHE A 99 5.04 7.73 15.07
CA PHE A 99 5.98 6.87 15.80
C PHE A 99 7.38 7.51 15.81
N ILE A 100 7.82 8.05 14.67
CA ILE A 100 9.12 8.74 14.56
C ILE A 100 9.17 9.97 15.49
N GLU A 101 8.14 10.80 15.49
CA GLU A 101 8.02 11.98 16.36
C GLU A 101 7.97 11.58 17.84
N ALA A 102 7.18 10.56 18.19
CA ALA A 102 7.11 10.04 19.54
C ALA A 102 8.49 9.52 20.01
N THR A 103 9.19 8.75 19.18
CA THR A 103 10.54 8.27 19.47
C THR A 103 11.51 9.44 19.66
N ASN A 104 11.55 10.40 18.74
CA ASN A 104 12.42 11.58 18.87
C ASN A 104 12.13 12.36 20.16
N SER A 105 10.86 12.53 20.53
CA SER A 105 10.48 13.20 21.78
C SER A 105 10.95 12.50 23.06
N ILE A 106 11.30 11.21 22.97
CA ILE A 106 11.86 10.41 24.05
C ILE A 106 13.40 10.46 24.00
N LEU A 107 13.99 10.35 22.81
CA LEU A 107 15.44 10.43 22.61
C LEU A 107 15.99 11.79 23.07
N GLU A 108 15.32 12.87 22.71
CA GLU A 108 15.70 14.26 22.98
C GLU A 108 15.37 14.72 24.42
N TYR A 109 14.57 13.96 25.17
CA TYR A 109 14.15 14.36 26.52
C TYR A 109 15.31 14.25 27.52
N GLU A 110 15.66 15.36 28.16
CA GLU A 110 16.68 15.42 29.20
C GLU A 110 16.05 15.22 30.59
N ILE A 111 16.60 14.29 31.37
CA ILE A 111 16.22 14.09 32.77
C ILE A 111 17.10 15.00 33.63
N ALA A 112 16.48 15.80 34.51
CA ALA A 112 17.23 16.55 35.51
C ALA A 112 17.99 15.59 36.44
N LYS A 113 19.33 15.62 36.38
CA LYS A 113 20.19 14.83 37.28
C LYS A 113 20.31 15.54 38.62
N VAL A 114 20.07 14.84 39.72
CA VAL A 114 20.49 15.29 41.05
C VAL A 114 22.01 15.05 41.15
N THR A 115 22.78 16.13 41.30
CA THR A 115 24.26 16.17 41.14
C THR A 115 25.08 15.51 42.26
N LEU A 116 24.45 14.78 43.19
CA LEU A 116 25.11 14.34 44.42
C LEU A 116 25.75 12.94 44.34
N ILE A 117 25.56 12.18 43.25
CA ILE A 117 26.10 10.82 43.12
C ILE A 117 26.78 10.61 41.76
N GLU A 118 28.04 10.19 41.82
CA GLU A 118 28.79 9.67 40.68
C GLU A 118 28.90 8.14 40.77
N PHE A 119 28.80 7.48 39.62
CA PHE A 119 28.96 6.03 39.46
C PHE A 119 30.18 5.74 38.60
N MET A 120 30.87 4.63 38.85
CA MET A 120 32.10 4.28 38.12
C MET A 120 31.86 3.94 36.64
N SER A 121 30.67 3.44 36.32
CA SER A 121 30.24 3.16 34.95
C SER A 121 28.71 3.15 34.86
N LEU A 122 28.18 3.18 33.64
CA LEU A 122 26.75 3.03 33.38
C LEU A 122 26.23 1.66 33.89
N ASP A 123 27.03 0.60 33.78
CA ASP A 123 26.66 -0.73 34.28
C ASP A 123 26.49 -0.74 35.80
N VAL A 124 27.39 -0.08 36.53
CA VAL A 124 27.27 0.06 37.99
C VAL A 124 26.04 0.90 38.35
N GLN A 125 25.78 1.98 37.62
CA GLN A 125 24.59 2.79 37.82
C GLN A 125 23.30 1.99 37.61
N ASN A 126 23.24 1.19 36.54
CA ASN A 126 22.10 0.32 36.24
C ASN A 126 21.93 -0.78 37.29
N TRP A 127 23.02 -1.39 37.75
CA TRP A 127 22.99 -2.37 38.83
C TRP A 127 22.45 -1.77 40.14
N VAL A 128 22.87 -0.56 40.51
CA VAL A 128 22.33 0.12 41.71
C VAL A 128 20.86 0.50 41.50
N ARG A 129 20.49 1.01 40.32
CA ARG A 129 19.10 1.34 39.96
C ARG A 129 18.17 0.14 40.12
N GLU A 130 18.59 -1.02 39.64
CA GLU A 130 17.85 -2.27 39.77
C GLU A 130 17.87 -2.77 41.23
N GLY A 131 18.96 -2.61 41.97
CA GLY A 131 19.12 -3.15 43.32
C GLY A 131 18.56 -2.29 44.47
N ILE A 132 18.31 -0.99 44.25
CA ILE A 132 17.97 -0.06 45.35
C ILE A 132 16.69 -0.44 46.09
N HIS A 133 15.71 -1.01 45.37
CA HIS A 133 14.41 -1.36 45.96
C HIS A 133 14.49 -2.45 47.04
N PHE A 134 15.55 -3.27 47.03
CA PHE A 134 15.81 -4.26 48.08
C PHE A 134 16.26 -3.64 49.41
N HIS A 135 16.59 -2.35 49.43
CA HIS A 135 17.18 -1.67 50.58
C HIS A 135 16.25 -0.64 51.25
N LYS A 136 14.98 -0.54 50.82
CA LYS A 136 14.01 0.44 51.33
C LYS A 136 13.81 0.46 52.86
N ASN A 137 14.07 -0.66 53.53
CA ASN A 137 13.94 -0.80 54.99
C ASN A 137 15.16 -1.49 55.63
N GLU A 138 16.25 -1.68 54.88
CA GLU A 138 17.42 -2.44 55.33
C GLU A 138 18.63 -1.51 55.43
N GLN A 139 19.25 -1.47 56.61
CA GLN A 139 20.51 -0.72 56.80
C GLN A 139 21.74 -1.57 56.46
N LYS A 140 21.56 -2.79 55.96
CA LYS A 140 22.66 -3.64 55.48
C LYS A 140 22.49 -3.90 54.00
N CYS A 141 23.60 -3.90 53.28
CA CYS A 141 23.62 -4.26 51.87
C CYS A 141 23.24 -5.75 51.72
N ALA A 142 22.23 -6.05 50.90
CA ALA A 142 21.80 -7.42 50.63
C ALA A 142 22.87 -8.28 49.94
N PHE A 143 23.87 -7.64 49.31
CA PHE A 143 24.98 -8.32 48.62
C PHE A 143 26.18 -8.59 49.52
N CYS A 144 26.75 -7.56 50.16
CA CYS A 144 27.99 -7.69 50.93
C CYS A 144 27.81 -7.60 52.45
N GLY A 145 26.60 -7.34 52.96
CA GLY A 145 26.31 -7.26 54.39
C GLY A 145 26.79 -6.01 55.11
N ASN A 146 27.50 -5.10 54.41
CA ASN A 146 27.98 -3.83 54.98
C ASN A 146 26.83 -2.90 55.34
N ILE A 147 27.05 -2.05 56.36
CA ILE A 147 26.07 -1.04 56.78
C ILE A 147 25.98 0.06 55.72
N LEU A 148 24.76 0.38 55.29
CA LEU A 148 24.43 1.50 54.41
C LEU A 148 23.90 2.67 55.26
N SER A 149 24.51 3.86 55.13
CA SER A 149 24.02 5.04 55.85
C SER A 149 22.67 5.49 55.28
N LYS A 150 21.80 6.01 56.16
CA LYS A 150 20.51 6.59 55.74
C LYS A 150 20.69 7.72 54.73
N GLU A 151 21.72 8.55 54.91
CA GLU A 151 22.06 9.62 53.98
C GLU A 151 22.37 9.09 52.58
N ARG A 152 23.15 7.99 52.48
CA ARG A 152 23.48 7.38 51.19
C ARG A 152 22.25 6.77 50.52
N LEU A 153 21.38 6.10 51.29
CA LEU A 153 20.12 5.56 50.77
C LEU A 153 19.20 6.69 50.28
N ASN A 154 19.04 7.76 51.05
CA ASN A 154 18.24 8.92 50.66
C ASN A 154 18.77 9.57 49.37
N HIS A 155 20.08 9.81 49.25
CA HIS A 155 20.64 10.34 48.00
C HIS A 155 20.41 9.40 46.81
N LEU A 156 20.47 8.09 47.01
CA LEU A 156 20.21 7.11 45.95
C LEU A 156 18.71 7.09 45.56
N GLU A 157 17.80 7.24 46.53
CA GLU A 157 16.36 7.33 46.27
C GLU A 157 15.98 8.64 45.57
N GLU A 158 16.58 9.76 45.96
CA GLU A 158 16.45 11.05 45.27
C GLU A 158 17.06 11.00 43.86
N PHE A 159 18.17 10.29 43.70
CA PHE A 159 18.81 10.11 42.40
C PHE A 159 17.95 9.27 41.45
N PHE A 160 17.19 8.28 41.96
CA PHE A 160 16.24 7.44 41.20
C PHE A 160 14.79 7.80 41.50
N ASP A 161 14.48 9.10 41.38
CA ASP A 161 13.19 9.66 41.73
C ASP A 161 12.00 9.16 40.87
N GLU A 162 10.82 9.67 41.19
CA GLU A 162 9.58 9.45 40.43
C GLU A 162 9.69 9.89 38.95
N ASN A 163 10.49 10.90 38.63
CA ASN A 163 10.62 11.40 37.25
C ASN A 163 11.34 10.38 36.37
N ILE A 164 12.37 9.72 36.90
CA ILE A 164 13.06 8.63 36.21
C ILE A 164 12.11 7.46 35.93
N LYS A 165 11.34 7.03 36.94
CA LYS A 165 10.38 5.93 36.77
C LYS A 165 9.30 6.26 35.73
N LYS A 166 8.82 7.51 35.73
CA LYS A 166 7.86 7.99 34.71
C LYS A 166 8.47 7.96 33.31
N PHE A 167 9.74 8.37 33.17
CA PHE A 167 10.44 8.34 31.89
C PHE A 167 10.67 6.91 31.40
N GLU A 168 11.10 5.99 32.26
CA GLU A 168 11.24 4.57 31.93
C GLU A 168 9.91 3.96 31.47
N LYS A 169 8.83 4.26 32.20
CA LYS A 169 7.48 3.82 31.84
C LYS A 169 7.06 4.37 30.48
N ARG A 170 7.40 5.63 30.16
CA ARG A 170 7.14 6.24 28.85
C ARG A 170 7.86 5.49 27.72
N ILE A 171 9.12 5.07 27.93
CA ILE A 171 9.85 4.25 26.96
C ILE A 171 9.17 2.90 26.74
N VAL A 172 8.80 2.21 27.84
CA VAL A 172 8.13 0.90 27.76
C VAL A 172 6.80 1.00 27.00
N ILE A 173 5.97 2.00 27.32
CA ILE A 173 4.71 2.24 26.61
C ILE A 173 4.96 2.48 25.11
N ALA A 174 5.99 3.25 24.75
CA ALA A 174 6.31 3.49 23.35
C ALA A 174 6.71 2.19 22.61
N LEU A 175 7.51 1.34 23.27
CA LEU A 175 7.88 0.01 22.73
C LEU A 175 6.66 -0.90 22.57
N ASP A 176 5.74 -0.91 23.54
CA ASP A 176 4.51 -1.72 23.47
C ASP A 176 3.63 -1.27 22.30
N ILE A 177 3.42 0.05 22.14
CA ILE A 177 2.64 0.62 21.02
C ILE A 177 3.28 0.28 19.67
N ILE A 178 4.61 0.36 19.56
CA ILE A 178 5.33 -0.07 18.35
C ILE A 178 5.10 -1.56 18.08
N GLY A 179 5.18 -2.41 19.11
CA GLY A 179 4.96 -3.86 19.00
C GLY A 179 3.53 -4.20 18.56
N GLU A 180 2.53 -3.54 19.13
CA GLU A 180 1.12 -3.70 18.75
C GLU A 180 0.90 -3.34 17.27
N TYR A 181 1.42 -2.19 16.84
CA TYR A 181 1.29 -1.76 15.45
C TYR A 181 2.03 -2.69 14.49
N LYS A 182 3.22 -3.17 14.87
CA LYS A 182 3.97 -4.16 14.10
C LYS A 182 3.18 -5.45 13.90
N ASN A 183 2.57 -5.98 14.96
CA ASN A 183 1.72 -7.17 14.90
C ASN A 183 0.51 -6.96 13.98
N LYS A 184 -0.11 -5.78 14.04
CA LYS A 184 -1.22 -5.39 13.17
C LYS A 184 -0.80 -5.35 11.70
N VAL A 185 0.31 -4.71 11.37
CA VAL A 185 0.82 -4.65 9.98
C VAL A 185 1.14 -6.04 9.44
N ASN A 186 1.72 -6.91 10.26
CA ASN A 186 2.01 -8.30 9.89
C ASN A 186 0.76 -9.19 9.74
N SER A 187 -0.39 -8.74 10.24
CA SER A 187 -1.67 -9.44 10.05
C SER A 187 -2.35 -9.14 8.71
N PHE A 188 -1.85 -8.14 7.97
CA PHE A 188 -2.39 -7.78 6.66
C PHE A 188 -2.22 -8.93 5.67
N LYS A 189 -3.35 -9.43 5.16
CA LYS A 189 -3.39 -10.51 4.19
C LYS A 189 -3.32 -9.95 2.78
N GLU A 190 -2.79 -10.75 1.86
CA GLU A 190 -2.93 -10.47 0.43
C GLU A 190 -4.40 -10.54 0.00
N ILE A 191 -4.72 -9.78 -1.03
CA ILE A 191 -6.04 -9.78 -1.65
C ILE A 191 -6.08 -10.95 -2.65
N ASP A 192 -7.03 -11.86 -2.47
CA ASP A 192 -7.22 -12.99 -3.39
C ASP A 192 -7.68 -12.51 -4.77
N GLU A 193 -6.80 -12.64 -5.76
CA GLU A 193 -7.05 -12.24 -7.15
C GLU A 193 -8.15 -13.06 -7.83
N GLN A 194 -8.49 -14.26 -7.33
CA GLN A 194 -9.55 -15.11 -7.89
C GLN A 194 -10.94 -14.52 -7.68
N LEU A 195 -11.06 -13.63 -6.71
CA LEU A 195 -12.29 -12.90 -6.39
C LEU A 195 -12.60 -11.77 -7.38
N PHE A 196 -11.71 -11.51 -8.34
CA PHE A 196 -11.82 -10.39 -9.27
C PHE A 196 -11.87 -10.86 -10.73
N TYR A 197 -12.54 -10.06 -11.56
CA TYR A 197 -12.57 -10.27 -13.01
C TYR A 197 -11.18 -10.11 -13.64
N PRO A 198 -10.89 -10.79 -14.77
CA PRO A 198 -9.57 -10.78 -15.41
C PRO A 198 -8.95 -9.38 -15.58
N GLN A 199 -9.75 -8.41 -16.03
CA GLN A 199 -9.33 -7.03 -16.26
C GLN A 199 -8.89 -6.26 -14.99
N ILE A 200 -9.20 -6.78 -13.80
CA ILE A 200 -8.84 -6.19 -12.51
C ILE A 200 -7.66 -6.94 -11.86
N LYS A 201 -7.43 -8.21 -12.24
CA LYS A 201 -6.41 -9.06 -11.60
C LYS A 201 -5.01 -8.46 -11.62
N GLU A 202 -4.58 -7.91 -12.75
CA GLU A 202 -3.26 -7.26 -12.84
C GLU A 202 -3.12 -6.07 -11.89
N LYS A 203 -4.21 -5.32 -11.67
CA LYS A 203 -4.22 -4.24 -10.69
C LYS A 203 -4.16 -4.76 -9.26
N ILE A 204 -4.82 -5.88 -8.96
CA ILE A 204 -4.76 -6.54 -7.64
C ILE A 204 -3.36 -7.10 -7.37
N LYS A 205 -2.71 -7.73 -8.36
CA LYS A 205 -1.32 -8.17 -8.24
C LYS A 205 -0.38 -7.01 -7.91
N ALA A 206 -0.48 -5.91 -8.67
CA ALA A 206 0.30 -4.71 -8.41
C ALA A 206 0.04 -4.16 -7.00
N LEU A 207 -1.22 -4.19 -6.54
CA LEU A 207 -1.61 -3.75 -5.20
C LEU A 207 -1.03 -4.64 -4.10
N ASN A 208 -1.05 -5.96 -4.27
CA ASN A 208 -0.44 -6.92 -3.33
C ASN A 208 1.08 -6.71 -3.23
N ILE A 209 1.76 -6.42 -4.35
CA ILE A 209 3.18 -6.06 -4.35
C ILE A 209 3.41 -4.80 -3.51
N THR A 210 2.63 -3.73 -3.75
CA THR A 210 2.77 -2.49 -2.96
C THR A 210 2.43 -2.69 -1.49
N LEU A 211 1.46 -3.56 -1.16
CA LEU A 211 1.13 -3.93 0.21
C LEU A 211 2.30 -4.64 0.90
N LEU A 212 2.96 -5.57 0.21
CA LEU A 212 4.12 -6.28 0.74
C LEU A 212 5.31 -5.34 0.97
N GLU A 213 5.57 -4.44 0.02
CA GLU A 213 6.57 -3.37 0.17
C GLU A 213 6.27 -2.50 1.38
N TYR A 214 4.99 -2.13 1.57
CA TYR A 214 4.53 -1.37 2.74
C TYR A 214 4.82 -2.09 4.06
N ILE A 215 4.45 -3.37 4.15
CA ILE A 215 4.66 -4.20 5.34
C ILE A 215 6.16 -4.24 5.67
N ASN A 216 7.00 -4.55 4.68
CA ASN A 216 8.43 -4.67 4.85
C ASN A 216 9.08 -3.35 5.28
N SER A 217 8.78 -2.25 4.58
CA SER A 217 9.34 -0.94 4.91
C SER A 217 8.89 -0.47 6.29
N THR A 218 7.61 -0.67 6.64
CA THR A 218 7.08 -0.29 7.95
C THR A 218 7.75 -1.09 9.06
N ASN A 219 7.91 -2.41 8.89
CA ASN A 219 8.60 -3.25 9.86
C ASN A 219 10.06 -2.81 10.09
N GLN A 220 10.79 -2.52 9.02
CA GLN A 220 12.18 -2.03 9.13
C GLN A 220 12.26 -0.73 9.93
N ILE A 221 11.35 0.20 9.68
CA ILE A 221 11.28 1.46 10.43
C ILE A 221 10.97 1.18 11.90
N LEU A 222 9.92 0.40 12.18
CA LEU A 222 9.53 0.08 13.56
C LEU A 222 10.62 -0.65 14.35
N ASP A 223 11.37 -1.54 13.69
CA ASP A 223 12.52 -2.23 14.30
C ASP A 223 13.64 -1.26 14.64
N PHE A 224 13.98 -0.36 13.71
CA PHE A 224 14.96 0.70 13.97
C PHE A 224 14.52 1.63 15.10
N LEU A 225 13.24 2.04 15.14
CA LEU A 225 12.71 2.85 16.25
C LEU A 225 12.81 2.12 17.59
N SER A 226 12.49 0.82 17.60
CA SER A 226 12.55 -0.01 18.80
C SER A 226 13.99 -0.13 19.30
N GLU A 227 14.95 -0.39 18.42
CA GLU A 227 16.39 -0.43 18.75
C GLU A 227 16.85 0.87 19.42
N LYS A 228 16.49 2.03 18.85
CA LYS A 228 16.84 3.33 19.42
C LYS A 228 16.20 3.59 20.78
N LEU A 229 14.97 3.14 20.98
CA LEU A 229 14.31 3.21 22.29
C LEU A 229 14.97 2.25 23.31
N TYR A 230 15.41 1.07 22.89
CA TYR A 230 16.18 0.16 23.76
C TYR A 230 17.52 0.75 24.16
N GLU A 231 18.26 1.36 23.23
CA GLU A 231 19.49 2.11 23.53
C GLU A 231 19.22 3.21 24.57
N ARG A 232 18.15 4.00 24.38
CA ARG A 232 17.74 5.05 25.34
C ARG A 232 17.29 4.48 26.69
N LYS A 233 16.74 3.26 26.72
CA LYS A 233 16.35 2.56 27.96
C LYS A 233 17.56 2.10 28.78
N ILE A 234 18.63 1.68 28.12
CA ILE A 234 19.89 1.29 28.77
C ILE A 234 20.61 2.52 29.34
N ASP A 235 20.53 3.63 28.61
CA ASP A 235 21.14 4.91 28.96
C ASP A 235 20.07 6.01 29.07
N ILE A 236 19.32 6.00 30.17
CA ILE A 236 18.21 6.93 30.43
C ILE A 236 18.67 8.35 30.75
N PHE A 237 19.96 8.54 31.02
CA PHE A 237 20.50 9.80 31.51
C PHE A 237 21.12 10.67 30.42
N ASN A 238 21.51 10.09 29.29
CA ASN A 238 22.11 10.84 28.19
C ASN A 238 21.16 10.93 27.00
N VAL A 239 20.88 12.16 26.59
CA VAL A 239 20.11 12.49 25.39
C VAL A 239 20.76 11.85 24.16
N LYS A 240 19.92 11.42 23.20
CA LYS A 240 20.37 10.83 21.93
C LYS A 240 20.00 11.75 20.77
N GLU A 241 20.74 11.62 19.68
CA GLU A 241 20.50 12.41 18.47
C GLU A 241 19.13 12.10 17.86
N ARG A 242 18.54 13.14 17.26
CA ARG A 242 17.30 13.02 16.50
C ARG A 242 17.52 12.08 15.31
N ILE A 243 16.58 11.16 15.14
CA ILE A 243 16.54 10.28 13.98
C ILE A 243 15.75 10.90 12.84
N TYR A 244 16.28 10.74 11.63
CA TYR A 244 15.64 11.13 10.37
C TYR A 244 15.41 9.87 9.54
N VAL A 245 14.17 9.45 9.46
CA VAL A 245 13.76 8.30 8.65
C VAL A 245 12.80 8.81 7.59
N ASN A 246 13.13 8.59 6.32
CA ASN A 246 12.22 8.90 5.23
C ASN A 246 11.32 7.69 5.00
N PRO A 247 10.01 7.76 5.30
CA PRO A 247 9.11 6.67 4.96
C PRO A 247 8.99 6.60 3.43
N SER A 248 9.61 5.58 2.84
CA SER A 248 9.68 5.39 1.39
C SER A 248 8.32 5.21 0.70
N ILE A 249 7.23 5.01 1.45
CA ILE A 249 5.93 4.59 0.91
C ILE A 249 4.83 5.55 1.36
N ASN A 250 4.18 6.18 0.38
CA ASN A 250 3.02 7.04 0.58
C ASN A 250 1.77 6.21 0.90
N THR A 251 1.40 6.16 2.18
CA THR A 251 0.23 5.44 2.70
C THR A 251 -1.11 5.96 2.17
N GLU A 252 -1.20 7.25 1.82
CA GLU A 252 -2.42 7.84 1.26
C GLU A 252 -2.71 7.31 -0.14
N LYS A 253 -1.67 7.12 -0.95
CA LYS A 253 -1.78 6.53 -2.30
C LYS A 253 -2.21 5.07 -2.24
N LEU A 254 -1.70 4.30 -1.26
CA LEU A 254 -2.08 2.91 -1.06
C LEU A 254 -3.55 2.78 -0.61
N LEU A 255 -3.97 3.61 0.35
CA LEU A 255 -5.36 3.69 0.83
C LEU A 255 -6.35 4.07 -0.27
N MET A 256 -6.01 5.04 -1.12
CA MET A 256 -6.84 5.38 -2.28
C MET A 256 -6.98 4.21 -3.25
N ASN A 257 -5.88 3.51 -3.55
CA ASN A 257 -5.91 2.38 -4.47
C ASN A 257 -6.76 1.23 -3.91
N ILE A 258 -6.62 0.88 -2.63
CA ILE A 258 -7.44 -0.18 -2.01
C ILE A 258 -8.93 0.18 -2.06
N LYS A 259 -9.31 1.43 -1.78
CA LYS A 259 -10.72 1.86 -1.83
C LYS A 259 -11.33 1.82 -3.24
N LEU A 260 -10.53 2.06 -4.27
CA LEU A 260 -11.00 2.08 -5.67
C LEU A 260 -11.35 0.70 -6.24
N PHE A 261 -10.84 -0.39 -5.66
CA PHE A 261 -11.14 -1.75 -6.11
C PHE A 261 -12.30 -2.42 -5.36
N VAL A 262 -12.94 -1.69 -4.44
CA VAL A 262 -13.86 -2.24 -3.44
C VAL A 262 -15.26 -1.58 -3.50
N ILE A 263 -15.56 -0.83 -4.57
CA ILE A 263 -16.92 -0.36 -4.93
C ILE A 263 -17.36 -1.05 -6.22
#